data_AF-A0A7I8MN12-F1
#
_entry.id   AF-A0A7I8MN12-F1
#
_cell.length_a   1.000
_cell.length_b   1.000
_cell.length_c   1.000
_cell.angle_alpha   90.00
_cell.angle_beta   90.00
_cell.angle_gamma   90.00
#
_symmetry.space_group_name_H-M   'P 1'
#
loop_
_entity.id
_entity.type
_entity.pdbx_description
1 polymer ?
#
loop_
_entity_poly.entity_id
_entity_poly.type
_entity_poly.pdbx_seq_one_letter_code
_entity_poly.pdbx_strand_id
1 'polypeptide(L)'
;MNLFLWRSFQAKNRSIAIKQRVFPLISFFFILYCAHLQQLYANDDIPLSAPQNDDMLEAIVNPFDSTCYDWRGSVVPCDFKRPYAELMFDKSIPDSRFTDNKDGTVTDHLTQLVWLKNMNCFGIQDWQSALLAAKSLKSGDCGPNPEHILSDGSSAGDWRLPTMKELCTLIDFRNRDPALPDGHMFSDAPSGYHWSSTRFDYHPDMAWIVYFESGTTCYENIKNRSGYVLPVRSLK
;
A
#
# COMPACT_ATOMS: atom_id res chain seq x y z
N MET A 1 16.78 -2.52 -67.94
CA MET A 1 16.96 -3.62 -66.98
C MET A 1 15.80 -3.56 -66.01
N ASN A 2 14.96 -4.60 -66.00
CA ASN A 2 13.68 -4.70 -65.28
C ASN A 2 13.80 -4.56 -63.75
N LEU A 3 12.72 -4.12 -63.10
CA LEU A 3 11.89 -4.89 -62.12
C LEU A 3 11.04 -3.90 -61.29
N PHE A 4 9.74 -3.79 -61.57
CA PHE A 4 8.61 -4.42 -60.86
C PHE A 4 8.32 -3.82 -59.47
N LEU A 5 7.12 -3.27 -59.28
CA LEU A 5 6.09 -3.90 -58.43
C LEU A 5 4.72 -3.22 -58.55
N TRP A 6 3.73 -4.09 -58.56
CA TRP A 6 2.29 -3.89 -58.75
C TRP A 6 1.62 -4.03 -57.38
N ARG A 7 0.53 -3.29 -57.11
CA ARG A 7 -0.74 -3.79 -56.53
C ARG A 7 -1.65 -2.64 -56.09
N SER A 8 -2.84 -2.63 -56.67
CA SER A 8 -4.07 -2.19 -56.00
C SER A 8 -5.13 -3.27 -56.25
N PHE A 9 -5.84 -3.70 -55.21
CA PHE A 9 -7.28 -3.93 -55.30
C PHE A 9 -7.91 -4.13 -53.92
N GLN A 10 -9.06 -3.50 -53.74
CA GLN A 10 -9.95 -3.54 -52.58
C GLN A 10 -10.82 -4.81 -52.57
N ALA A 11 -11.22 -5.28 -51.39
CA ALA A 11 -12.46 -6.07 -51.27
C ALA A 11 -13.12 -5.82 -49.92
N LYS A 12 -14.38 -5.38 -50.01
CA LYS A 12 -15.37 -5.13 -48.96
C LYS A 12 -16.27 -6.36 -48.89
N ASN A 13 -16.68 -6.83 -47.71
CA ASN A 13 -17.94 -7.57 -47.61
C ASN A 13 -18.62 -7.46 -46.25
N ARG A 14 -19.95 -7.29 -46.30
CA ARG A 14 -20.88 -7.15 -45.18
C ARG A 14 -21.47 -8.52 -44.78
N SER A 15 -21.90 -8.58 -43.51
CA SER A 15 -22.54 -9.66 -42.77
C SER A 15 -23.81 -10.27 -43.39
N ILE A 16 -24.17 -11.50 -42.97
CA ILE A 16 -25.50 -11.96 -42.49
C ILE A 16 -25.31 -13.31 -41.75
N ALA A 17 -26.02 -13.47 -40.63
CA ALA A 17 -26.04 -14.64 -39.74
C ALA A 17 -27.10 -15.69 -40.13
N ILE A 18 -26.95 -16.95 -39.69
CA ILE A 18 -28.04 -17.89 -39.30
C ILE A 18 -27.46 -18.99 -38.38
N LYS A 19 -28.23 -19.34 -37.33
CA LYS A 19 -27.97 -20.27 -36.22
C LYS A 19 -27.99 -21.75 -36.65
N GLN A 20 -27.26 -22.63 -35.93
CA GLN A 20 -27.82 -23.82 -35.26
C GLN A 20 -26.78 -24.58 -34.40
N ARG A 21 -27.31 -25.25 -33.36
CA ARG A 21 -26.65 -25.79 -32.15
C ARG A 21 -25.86 -27.08 -32.38
N VAL A 22 -24.73 -27.26 -31.69
CA VAL A 22 -24.26 -28.57 -31.17
C VAL A 22 -23.56 -28.32 -29.82
N PHE A 23 -24.02 -29.01 -28.76
CA PHE A 23 -23.45 -28.97 -27.41
C PHE A 23 -22.25 -29.94 -27.29
N PRO A 24 -21.22 -29.63 -26.48
CA PRO A 24 -20.06 -30.49 -26.30
C PRO A 24 -20.24 -31.54 -25.19
N LEU A 25 -19.81 -32.77 -25.47
CA LEU A 25 -19.45 -33.79 -24.49
C LEU A 25 -18.05 -33.46 -23.95
N ILE A 26 -17.94 -32.92 -22.74
CA ILE A 26 -16.71 -33.06 -21.94
C ILE A 26 -17.10 -33.41 -20.51
N SER A 27 -16.64 -34.60 -20.16
CA SER A 27 -16.84 -35.36 -18.94
C SER A 27 -16.43 -34.60 -17.67
N PHE A 28 -17.37 -34.53 -16.73
CA PHE A 28 -17.20 -34.79 -15.30
C PHE A 28 -15.78 -35.22 -14.90
N PHE A 29 -15.01 -34.34 -14.25
CA PHE A 29 -13.91 -34.70 -13.34
C PHE A 29 -13.40 -33.47 -12.57
N PHE A 30 -14.30 -32.66 -12.02
CA PHE A 30 -13.98 -31.67 -11.00
C PHE A 30 -15.22 -31.52 -10.13
N ILE A 31 -15.05 -31.41 -8.81
CA ILE A 31 -16.10 -31.35 -7.76
C ILE A 31 -16.55 -32.73 -7.25
N LEU A 32 -15.70 -33.40 -6.46
CA LEU A 32 -16.14 -34.34 -5.42
C LEU A 32 -15.01 -34.73 -4.45
N TYR A 33 -14.34 -33.72 -3.88
CA TYR A 33 -13.46 -33.94 -2.73
C TYR A 33 -13.41 -32.69 -1.85
N CYS A 34 -14.52 -32.39 -1.17
CA CYS A 34 -14.52 -31.54 0.04
C CYS A 34 -15.83 -31.59 0.83
N ALA A 35 -16.57 -32.71 0.82
CA ALA A 35 -17.83 -32.82 1.55
C ALA A 35 -18.06 -34.20 2.17
N HIS A 36 -17.00 -34.85 2.65
CA HIS A 36 -17.15 -36.10 3.38
C HIS A 36 -16.14 -36.19 4.52
N LEU A 37 -16.32 -35.35 5.55
CA LEU A 37 -15.83 -35.56 6.92
C LEU A 37 -16.52 -34.53 7.84
N GLN A 38 -17.85 -34.63 7.95
CA GLN A 38 -18.60 -34.03 9.05
C GLN A 38 -19.53 -35.11 9.60
N GLN A 39 -18.97 -35.99 10.42
CA GLN A 39 -19.63 -36.77 11.44
C GLN A 39 -18.52 -37.41 12.28
N LEU A 40 -18.66 -37.38 13.62
CA LEU A 40 -17.64 -37.47 14.68
C LEU A 40 -17.10 -36.05 14.98
N TYR A 41 -17.59 -35.29 15.96
CA TYR A 41 -17.93 -35.65 17.34
C TYR A 41 -19.08 -34.78 17.84
N ALA A 42 -20.07 -35.42 18.46
CA ALA A 42 -21.03 -34.78 19.34
C ALA A 42 -20.95 -35.47 20.71
N ASN A 43 -20.93 -34.63 21.75
CA ASN A 43 -21.14 -34.86 23.18
C ASN A 43 -19.98 -35.50 23.98
N ASP A 44 -19.50 -34.79 25.02
CA ASP A 44 -19.99 -34.98 26.39
C ASP A 44 -19.45 -33.90 27.36
N ASP A 45 -20.35 -33.42 28.22
CA ASP A 45 -20.22 -32.99 29.62
C ASP A 45 -19.41 -31.75 30.07
N ILE A 46 -20.16 -30.76 30.56
CA ILE A 46 -19.75 -29.64 31.42
C ILE A 46 -19.79 -30.09 32.89
N PRO A 47 -18.76 -29.78 33.70
CA PRO A 47 -18.94 -29.49 35.11
C PRO A 47 -18.61 -28.03 35.43
N LEU A 48 -19.56 -27.37 36.10
CA LEU A 48 -19.46 -26.00 36.60
C LEU A 48 -18.94 -25.99 38.06
N SER A 49 -17.73 -25.49 38.30
CA SER A 49 -17.22 -25.00 39.62
C SER A 49 -15.78 -24.48 39.43
N ALA A 50 -15.25 -23.38 39.96
CA ALA A 50 -15.67 -22.21 40.75
C ALA A 50 -14.53 -21.15 40.56
N PRO A 51 -14.66 -19.88 41.02
CA PRO A 51 -13.98 -18.71 40.44
C PRO A 51 -12.57 -18.45 41.00
N GLN A 52 -11.69 -17.83 40.20
CA GLN A 52 -10.75 -16.75 40.56
C GLN A 52 -9.63 -16.59 39.52
N ASN A 53 -9.71 -15.53 38.70
CA ASN A 53 -8.72 -14.44 38.70
C ASN A 53 -9.06 -13.46 37.57
N ASP A 54 -9.69 -12.37 37.98
CA ASP A 54 -10.11 -11.20 37.18
C ASP A 54 -8.91 -10.30 36.81
N ASP A 55 -7.75 -10.90 36.49
CA ASP A 55 -6.47 -10.16 36.43
C ASP A 55 -5.52 -10.66 35.33
N MET A 56 -6.09 -10.92 34.15
CA MET A 56 -5.33 -10.87 32.92
C MET A 56 -6.19 -10.11 31.92
N LEU A 57 -5.92 -8.80 31.81
CA LEU A 57 -6.35 -7.94 30.72
C LEU A 57 -6.45 -8.77 29.44
N GLU A 58 -7.67 -9.17 29.10
CA GLU A 58 -7.92 -9.90 27.86
C GLU A 58 -7.41 -8.99 26.75
N ALA A 59 -6.29 -9.41 26.20
CA ALA A 59 -5.80 -8.98 24.91
C ALA A 59 -7.02 -9.00 24.00
N ILE A 60 -7.49 -7.82 23.62
CA ILE A 60 -8.54 -7.70 22.60
C ILE A 60 -7.95 -8.33 21.35
N VAL A 61 -8.30 -9.60 21.17
CA VAL A 61 -8.06 -10.41 19.99
C VAL A 61 -8.56 -9.59 18.82
N ASN A 62 -7.77 -9.55 17.74
CA ASN A 62 -8.19 -8.98 16.47
C ASN A 62 -9.65 -9.42 16.21
N PRO A 63 -10.65 -8.51 16.23
CA PRO A 63 -12.06 -8.89 16.20
C PRO A 63 -12.48 -9.52 14.86
N PHE A 64 -11.56 -9.57 13.90
CA PHE A 64 -11.72 -10.22 12.63
C PHE A 64 -10.53 -11.16 12.44
N ASP A 65 -10.79 -12.46 12.31
CA ASP A 65 -9.87 -13.54 11.93
C ASP A 65 -9.13 -13.24 10.61
N SER A 66 -8.24 -12.24 10.66
CA SER A 66 -7.58 -11.66 9.49
C SER A 66 -6.20 -12.25 9.39
N THR A 67 -5.78 -12.69 8.20
CA THR A 67 -4.39 -13.09 7.97
C THR A 67 -3.52 -11.83 7.94
N CYS A 68 -2.57 -11.72 8.88
CA CYS A 68 -1.59 -10.65 8.90
C CYS A 68 -0.36 -11.06 8.08
N TYR A 69 0.24 -10.14 7.35
CA TYR A 69 1.40 -10.41 6.48
C TYR A 69 2.57 -9.49 6.83
N ASP A 70 3.80 -10.02 6.84
CA ASP A 70 5.00 -9.19 6.90
C ASP A 70 5.32 -8.53 5.56
N TRP A 71 6.38 -7.73 5.57
CA TRP A 71 6.90 -7.01 4.41
C TRP A 71 7.37 -7.92 3.24
N ARG A 72 7.41 -9.24 3.45
CA ARG A 72 7.74 -10.27 2.45
C ARG A 72 6.51 -11.05 1.98
N GLY A 73 5.31 -10.67 2.44
CA GLY A 73 4.08 -11.42 2.17
C GLY A 73 3.98 -12.73 2.94
N SER A 74 4.81 -12.94 3.97
CA SER A 74 4.71 -14.12 4.84
C SER A 74 3.63 -13.90 5.87
N VAL A 75 2.80 -14.92 6.14
CA VAL A 75 1.83 -14.86 7.22
C VAL A 75 2.58 -14.69 8.54
N VAL A 76 2.24 -13.64 9.29
CA VAL A 76 2.77 -13.38 10.64
C VAL A 76 1.65 -13.40 11.67
N PRO A 77 1.97 -13.68 12.96
CA PRO A 77 1.01 -13.52 14.03
C PRO A 77 0.42 -12.11 14.01
N CYS A 78 -0.90 -12.01 14.12
CA CYS A 78 -1.59 -10.72 14.22
C CYS A 78 -1.34 -9.97 15.54
N ASP A 79 -0.46 -10.50 16.37
CA ASP A 79 0.06 -9.87 17.58
C ASP A 79 1.13 -8.80 17.27
N PHE A 80 1.42 -8.53 15.98
CA PHE A 80 2.18 -7.35 15.54
C PHE A 80 1.38 -6.07 15.80
N LYS A 81 1.25 -5.69 17.07
CA LYS A 81 0.54 -4.50 17.53
C LYS A 81 1.53 -3.43 17.98
N ARG A 82 2.53 -3.15 17.16
CA ARG A 82 3.54 -2.13 17.47
C ARG A 82 3.86 -1.29 16.26
N PRO A 83 4.21 -0.02 16.47
CA PRO A 83 4.77 0.82 15.43
C PRO A 83 6.04 0.20 14.84
N TYR A 84 6.14 0.15 13.51
CA TYR A 84 7.30 -0.43 12.83
C TYR A 84 8.59 0.31 13.23
N ALA A 85 8.51 1.61 13.51
CA ALA A 85 9.65 2.39 13.95
C ALA A 85 10.22 1.96 15.32
N GLU A 86 9.41 1.44 16.25
CA GLU A 86 9.93 0.88 17.51
C GLU A 86 10.85 -0.31 17.24
N LEU A 87 10.46 -1.19 16.31
CA LEU A 87 11.24 -2.36 15.92
C LEU A 87 12.55 -1.97 15.22
N MET A 88 12.53 -0.90 14.42
CA MET A 88 13.72 -0.46 13.69
C MET A 88 14.74 0.28 14.53
N PHE A 89 14.28 1.07 15.51
CA PHE A 89 15.15 1.95 16.28
C PHE A 89 15.43 1.43 17.68
N ASP A 90 14.72 0.39 18.13
CA ASP A 90 14.80 -0.18 19.48
C ASP A 90 14.65 0.91 20.56
N LYS A 91 13.67 1.80 20.34
CA LYS A 91 13.37 2.97 21.18
C LYS A 91 11.87 3.15 21.32
N SER A 92 11.45 3.69 22.46
CA SER A 92 10.07 4.14 22.66
C SER A 92 9.73 5.29 21.71
N ILE A 93 8.53 5.27 21.14
CA ILE A 93 8.04 6.39 20.35
C ILE A 93 7.62 7.54 21.27
N PRO A 94 8.02 8.80 20.97
CA PRO A 94 7.55 9.97 21.71
C PRO A 94 6.03 10.16 21.58
N ASP A 95 5.37 10.58 22.67
CA ASP A 95 3.92 10.85 22.69
C ASP A 95 3.49 11.88 21.62
N SER A 96 4.34 12.87 21.34
CA SER A 96 4.14 13.88 20.28
C SER A 96 5.18 13.70 19.17
N ARG A 97 5.12 12.58 18.46
CA ARG A 97 6.06 12.27 17.36
C ARG A 97 5.93 13.23 16.17
N PHE A 98 4.71 13.60 15.79
CA PHE A 98 4.45 14.41 14.60
C PHE A 98 4.06 15.84 14.96
N THR A 99 4.54 16.80 14.18
CA THR A 99 4.14 18.21 14.28
C THR A 99 3.70 18.73 12.93
N ASP A 100 2.48 19.23 12.87
CA ASP A 100 1.98 19.99 11.73
C ASP A 100 2.60 21.39 11.75
N ASN A 101 3.47 21.67 10.77
CA ASN A 101 4.18 22.94 10.67
C ASN A 101 3.31 24.09 10.15
N LYS A 102 2.04 23.82 9.80
CA LYS A 102 1.07 24.80 9.26
C LYS A 102 1.50 25.45 7.94
N ASP A 103 2.41 24.80 7.22
CA ASP A 103 2.95 25.23 5.94
C ASP A 103 2.80 24.15 4.85
N GLY A 104 1.91 23.17 5.07
CA GLY A 104 1.73 22.01 4.20
C GLY A 104 2.72 20.86 4.46
N THR A 105 3.51 20.93 5.52
CA THR A 105 4.45 19.87 5.92
C THR A 105 4.20 19.31 7.32
N VAL A 106 4.66 18.08 7.55
CA VAL A 106 4.64 17.39 8.83
C VAL A 106 6.07 17.03 9.22
N THR A 107 6.52 17.48 10.39
CA THR A 107 7.82 17.07 10.97
C THR A 107 7.63 15.78 11.75
N ASP A 108 8.47 14.78 11.47
CA ASP A 108 8.61 13.55 12.25
C ASP A 108 9.83 13.63 13.15
N HIS A 109 9.61 13.86 14.46
CA HIS A 109 10.68 14.01 15.45
C HIS A 109 11.43 12.72 15.75
N LEU A 110 10.88 11.56 15.42
CA LEU A 110 11.57 10.29 15.61
C LEU A 110 12.67 10.11 14.55
N THR A 111 12.37 10.45 13.30
CA THR A 111 13.26 10.24 12.16
C THR A 111 14.03 11.49 11.74
N GLN A 112 13.65 12.67 12.27
CA GLN A 112 14.18 13.98 11.85
C GLN A 112 13.94 14.24 10.35
N LEU A 113 12.82 13.74 9.84
CA LEU A 113 12.36 13.94 8.47
C LEU A 113 11.18 14.91 8.44
N VAL A 114 11.06 15.62 7.32
CA VAL A 114 9.92 16.46 7.00
C VAL A 114 9.21 15.85 5.81
N TRP A 115 7.91 15.64 5.96
CA TRP A 115 7.05 15.00 4.99
C TRP A 115 6.05 16.00 4.41
N LEU A 116 5.67 15.80 3.15
CA LEU A 116 4.51 16.50 2.59
C LEU A 116 3.25 16.04 3.32
N LYS A 117 2.39 16.99 3.74
CA LYS A 117 1.18 16.67 4.51
C LYS A 117 0.09 15.98 3.66
N ASN A 118 -0.13 16.47 2.44
CA ASN A 118 -1.11 15.92 1.51
C ASN A 118 -0.53 14.71 0.78
N MET A 119 -1.01 13.52 1.12
CA MET A 119 -0.54 12.25 0.55
C MET A 119 -1.01 12.02 -0.90
N ASN A 120 -1.98 12.81 -1.38
CA ASN A 120 -2.55 12.69 -2.72
C ASN A 120 -2.25 13.91 -3.61
N CYS A 121 -1.24 14.73 -3.27
CA CYS A 121 -0.91 15.94 -4.02
C CYS A 121 -0.67 15.72 -5.53
N PHE A 122 -0.15 14.55 -5.92
CA PHE A 122 0.22 14.24 -7.30
C PHE A 122 -0.73 13.26 -8.00
N GLY A 123 -1.73 12.72 -7.30
CA GLY A 123 -2.47 11.56 -7.79
C GLY A 123 -1.57 10.34 -8.06
N ILE A 124 -2.08 9.44 -8.90
CA ILE A 124 -1.35 8.23 -9.32
C ILE A 124 -0.31 8.55 -10.39
N GLN A 125 0.87 7.97 -10.25
CA GLN A 125 2.03 8.16 -11.11
C GLN A 125 2.68 6.81 -11.45
N ASP A 126 3.43 6.76 -12.56
CA ASP A 126 4.50 5.75 -12.70
C ASP A 126 5.72 6.12 -11.87
N TRP A 127 6.61 5.17 -11.65
CA TRP A 127 7.76 5.35 -10.76
C TRP A 127 8.73 6.45 -11.23
N GLN A 128 8.96 6.57 -12.54
CA GLN A 128 9.87 7.60 -13.06
C GLN A 128 9.24 8.99 -12.92
N SER A 129 7.94 9.10 -13.21
CA SER A 129 7.18 10.33 -12.98
C SER A 129 7.11 10.69 -11.49
N ALA A 130 6.97 9.71 -10.59
CA ALA A 130 6.98 9.92 -9.14
C ALA A 130 8.31 10.51 -8.63
N LEU A 131 9.46 10.01 -9.12
CA LEU A 131 10.77 10.58 -8.80
C LEU A 131 10.88 12.04 -9.25
N LEU A 132 10.45 12.33 -10.48
CA LEU A 132 10.51 13.68 -11.04
C LEU A 132 9.53 14.62 -10.33
N ALA A 133 8.34 14.15 -10.00
CA ALA A 133 7.33 14.90 -9.27
C ALA A 133 7.85 15.31 -7.88
N ALA A 134 8.37 14.35 -7.11
CA ALA A 134 8.96 14.65 -5.81
C ALA A 134 10.14 15.62 -5.92
N LYS A 135 11.02 15.45 -6.92
CA LYS A 135 12.17 16.35 -7.13
C LYS A 135 11.75 17.75 -7.59
N SER A 136 10.63 17.88 -8.29
CA SER A 136 10.16 19.17 -8.82
C SER A 136 9.30 19.94 -7.83
N LEU A 137 8.85 19.29 -6.75
CA LEU A 137 8.04 19.89 -5.68
C LEU A 137 8.74 21.11 -5.09
N LYS A 138 7.96 22.19 -4.92
CA LYS A 138 8.41 23.46 -4.35
C LYS A 138 7.25 24.19 -3.66
N SER A 139 7.58 25.22 -2.89
CA SER A 139 6.59 26.11 -2.31
C SER A 139 5.66 26.69 -3.39
N GLY A 140 4.36 26.65 -3.12
CA GLY A 140 3.26 27.03 -4.01
C GLY A 140 2.58 25.85 -4.70
N ASP A 141 3.16 24.65 -4.67
CA ASP A 141 2.57 23.45 -5.24
C ASP A 141 1.48 22.84 -4.32
N CYS A 142 0.84 21.75 -4.79
CA CYS A 142 -0.24 21.00 -4.11
C CYS A 142 -1.61 21.71 -4.04
N GLY A 143 -1.88 22.60 -5.03
CA GLY A 143 -3.22 23.07 -5.39
C GLY A 143 -3.66 24.36 -4.68
N PRO A 144 -4.86 24.90 -5.02
CA PRO A 144 -5.34 26.16 -4.47
C PRO A 144 -6.01 26.03 -3.09
N ASN A 145 -6.22 24.81 -2.57
CA ASN A 145 -6.79 24.64 -1.23
C ASN A 145 -5.77 25.15 -0.19
N PRO A 146 -6.09 26.22 0.57
CA PRO A 146 -5.16 26.80 1.52
C PRO A 146 -4.68 25.82 2.60
N GLU A 147 -5.44 24.74 2.87
CA GLU A 147 -5.05 23.72 3.85
C GLU A 147 -4.01 22.73 3.31
N HIS A 148 -3.87 22.63 1.99
CA HIS A 148 -3.01 21.66 1.30
C HIS A 148 -1.86 22.31 0.51
N ILE A 149 -1.87 23.64 0.35
CA ILE A 149 -0.81 24.36 -0.34
C ILE A 149 0.50 24.26 0.45
N LEU A 150 1.58 23.92 -0.27
CA LEU A 150 2.91 23.92 0.31
C LEU A 150 3.43 25.37 0.43
N SER A 151 3.69 25.85 1.62
CA SER A 151 4.10 27.24 1.91
C SER A 151 5.35 27.31 2.79
N ASP A 152 6.23 26.33 2.65
CA ASP A 152 7.42 26.10 3.47
C ASP A 152 8.71 26.78 2.94
N GLY A 153 8.59 27.55 1.85
CA GLY A 153 9.74 28.20 1.19
C GLY A 153 10.69 27.23 0.46
N SER A 154 10.30 25.98 0.25
CA SER A 154 11.11 25.02 -0.51
C SER A 154 11.24 25.37 -1.99
N SER A 155 12.34 24.90 -2.57
CA SER A 155 12.62 24.96 -4.00
C SER A 155 12.73 23.56 -4.60
N ALA A 156 12.56 23.48 -5.93
CA ALA A 156 12.76 22.22 -6.65
C ALA A 156 14.18 21.67 -6.36
N GLY A 157 14.25 20.40 -5.99
CA GLY A 157 15.47 19.72 -5.55
C GLY A 157 15.59 19.55 -4.03
N ASP A 158 14.81 20.28 -3.22
CA ASP A 158 14.79 20.09 -1.76
C ASP A 158 14.09 18.80 -1.35
N TRP A 159 13.15 18.33 -2.16
CA TRP A 159 12.32 17.16 -1.92
C TRP A 159 12.77 15.96 -2.74
N ARG A 160 12.53 14.76 -2.20
CA ARG A 160 12.81 13.48 -2.89
C ARG A 160 11.74 12.45 -2.60
N LEU A 161 11.71 11.41 -3.42
CA LEU A 161 10.93 10.21 -3.12
C LEU A 161 11.58 9.48 -1.91
N PRO A 162 10.80 9.02 -0.94
CA PRO A 162 11.32 8.33 0.24
C PRO A 162 11.88 6.97 -0.14
N THR A 163 12.76 6.44 0.71
CA THR A 163 13.17 5.03 0.65
C THR A 163 12.10 4.15 1.27
N MET A 164 12.17 2.85 0.99
CA MET A 164 11.25 1.86 1.57
C MET A 164 11.35 1.89 3.10
N LYS A 165 12.57 1.94 3.63
CA LYS A 165 12.81 2.02 5.07
C LYS A 165 12.12 3.24 5.70
N GLU A 166 12.20 4.41 5.06
CA GLU A 166 11.57 5.64 5.56
C GLU A 166 10.05 5.54 5.54
N LEU A 167 9.44 5.03 4.47
CA LEU A 167 8.00 4.80 4.44
C LEU A 167 7.56 3.83 5.55
N CYS A 168 8.30 2.75 5.77
CA CYS A 168 8.00 1.81 6.87
C CYS A 168 8.04 2.49 8.25
N THR A 169 8.83 3.54 8.46
CA THR A 169 8.83 4.25 9.75
C THR A 169 7.47 4.85 10.10
N LEU A 170 6.63 5.13 9.09
CA LEU A 170 5.31 5.71 9.28
C LEU A 170 4.23 4.65 9.55
N ILE A 171 4.56 3.36 9.51
CA ILE A 171 3.57 2.29 9.70
C ILE A 171 3.36 2.00 11.19
N ASP A 172 2.08 1.96 11.58
CA ASP A 172 1.62 1.46 12.87
C ASP A 172 0.59 0.35 12.69
N PHE A 173 1.01 -0.89 12.92
CA PHE A 173 0.17 -2.07 12.74
C PHE A 173 -0.95 -2.21 13.78
N ARG A 174 -1.01 -1.31 14.78
CA ARG A 174 -2.18 -1.20 15.67
C ARG A 174 -3.38 -0.61 14.95
N ASN A 175 -3.14 0.16 13.89
CA ASN A 175 -4.14 0.86 13.11
C ASN A 175 -4.32 0.22 11.74
N ARG A 176 -5.48 0.46 11.13
CA ARG A 176 -5.81 0.00 9.78
C ARG A 176 -6.75 1.01 9.13
N ASP A 177 -6.61 1.19 7.83
CA ASP A 177 -7.42 2.10 7.01
C ASP A 177 -7.48 3.54 7.57
N PRO A 178 -6.33 4.21 7.84
CA PRO A 178 -4.97 3.81 7.49
C PRO A 178 -4.15 3.21 8.67
N ALA A 179 -3.15 2.39 8.34
CA ALA A 179 -2.11 1.88 9.24
C ALA A 179 -1.03 2.93 9.57
N LEU A 180 -1.47 4.12 9.98
CA LEU A 180 -0.62 5.23 10.43
C LEU A 180 -0.79 5.45 11.94
N PRO A 181 0.23 5.93 12.67
CA PRO A 181 0.11 6.24 14.09
C PRO A 181 -0.98 7.28 14.37
N ASP A 182 -1.58 7.21 15.55
CA ASP A 182 -2.50 8.24 16.01
C ASP A 182 -1.81 9.62 16.00
N GLY A 183 -2.54 10.64 15.55
CA GLY A 183 -1.98 11.99 15.43
C GLY A 183 -0.90 12.11 14.34
N HIS A 184 -0.93 11.30 13.29
CA HIS A 184 0.04 11.36 12.18
C HIS A 184 0.06 12.68 11.38
N MET A 185 -0.94 13.54 11.53
CA MET A 185 -1.08 14.86 10.87
C MET A 185 -1.17 14.87 9.33
N PHE A 186 -0.92 13.75 8.62
CA PHE A 186 -1.19 13.62 7.18
C PHE A 186 -2.67 13.81 6.80
N SER A 187 -2.91 14.29 5.58
CA SER A 187 -4.24 14.42 4.98
C SER A 187 -4.34 13.63 3.68
N ASP A 188 -5.59 13.35 3.26
CA ASP A 188 -5.94 12.69 2.00
C ASP A 188 -5.18 11.37 1.75
N ALA A 189 -5.00 10.54 2.78
CA ALA A 189 -4.36 9.23 2.66
C ALA A 189 -5.15 8.34 1.67
N PRO A 190 -4.63 8.09 0.45
CA PRO A 190 -5.42 7.42 -0.57
C PRO A 190 -5.41 5.90 -0.38
N SER A 191 -6.47 5.24 -0.83
CA SER A 191 -6.49 3.78 -0.98
C SER A 191 -5.56 3.38 -2.13
N GLY A 192 -4.47 2.68 -1.82
CA GLY A 192 -3.47 2.23 -2.79
C GLY A 192 -2.05 2.30 -2.24
N TYR A 193 -1.08 2.02 -3.11
CA TYR A 193 0.31 1.97 -2.71
C TYR A 193 1.07 3.25 -3.01
N HIS A 194 2.10 3.52 -2.22
CA HIS A 194 3.04 4.60 -2.41
C HIS A 194 4.34 4.06 -2.95
N TRP A 195 4.91 4.76 -3.93
CA TRP A 195 6.22 4.42 -4.47
C TRP A 195 7.33 4.72 -3.46
N SER A 196 8.32 3.82 -3.39
CA SER A 196 9.61 4.09 -2.78
C SER A 196 10.69 4.22 -3.85
N SER A 197 11.74 4.98 -3.55
CA SER A 197 12.96 5.10 -4.36
C SER A 197 13.83 3.84 -4.32
N THR A 198 13.56 2.91 -3.40
CA THR A 198 14.29 1.64 -3.25
C THR A 198 13.87 0.67 -4.35
N ARG A 199 14.84 0.29 -5.20
CA ARG A 199 14.67 -0.74 -6.24
C ARG A 199 14.66 -2.13 -5.63
N PHE A 200 14.05 -3.09 -6.32
CA PHE A 200 14.16 -4.49 -5.91
C PHE A 200 15.47 -5.08 -6.46
N ASP A 201 16.37 -5.51 -5.57
CA ASP A 201 17.74 -5.87 -5.93
C ASP A 201 17.84 -6.98 -7.00
N TYR A 202 16.92 -7.95 -6.97
CA TYR A 202 16.91 -9.08 -7.90
C TYR A 202 16.26 -8.78 -9.24
N HIS A 203 15.34 -7.81 -9.30
CA HIS A 203 14.69 -7.37 -10.54
C HIS A 203 14.74 -5.85 -10.60
N PRO A 204 15.74 -5.28 -11.30
CA PRO A 204 15.88 -3.84 -11.33
C PRO A 204 14.66 -3.20 -11.97
N ASP A 205 13.90 -3.82 -12.87
CA ASP A 205 12.66 -3.26 -13.40
C ASP A 205 11.50 -3.15 -12.39
N MET A 206 11.73 -3.49 -11.12
CA MET A 206 10.77 -3.35 -10.02
C MET A 206 11.27 -2.38 -8.93
N ALA A 207 10.31 -1.75 -8.27
CA ALA A 207 10.54 -0.92 -7.10
C ALA A 207 9.61 -1.34 -5.95
N TRP A 208 10.10 -1.14 -4.74
CA TRP A 208 9.35 -1.42 -3.52
C TRP A 208 8.20 -0.40 -3.35
N ILE A 209 7.08 -0.88 -2.81
CA ILE A 209 5.84 -0.11 -2.61
C ILE A 209 5.23 -0.37 -1.24
N VAL A 210 4.58 0.63 -0.64
CA VAL A 210 3.92 0.54 0.68
C VAL A 210 2.45 0.89 0.59
N TYR A 211 1.59 0.03 1.13
CA TYR A 211 0.16 0.30 1.28
C TYR A 211 -0.09 0.90 2.66
N PHE A 212 -0.46 2.19 2.74
CA PHE A 212 -0.83 2.81 4.02
C PHE A 212 -2.20 2.36 4.53
N GLU A 213 -3.03 1.74 3.68
CA GLU A 213 -4.26 1.07 4.10
C GLU A 213 -3.98 -0.01 5.16
N SER A 214 -3.04 -0.91 4.87
CA SER A 214 -2.76 -2.10 5.69
C SER A 214 -1.37 -2.11 6.35
N GLY A 215 -0.48 -1.20 5.97
CA GLY A 215 0.94 -1.23 6.35
C GLY A 215 1.78 -2.24 5.58
N THR A 216 1.19 -2.98 4.63
CA THR A 216 1.88 -4.02 3.87
C THR A 216 2.86 -3.41 2.87
N THR A 217 3.99 -4.09 2.65
CA THR A 217 4.93 -3.73 1.60
C THR A 217 4.98 -4.81 0.53
N CYS A 218 5.17 -4.40 -0.72
CA CYS A 218 5.34 -5.29 -1.86
C CYS A 218 6.33 -4.66 -2.85
N TYR A 219 6.43 -5.19 -4.06
CA TYR A 219 7.16 -4.59 -5.17
C TYR A 219 6.28 -4.58 -6.42
N GLU A 220 6.55 -3.63 -7.31
CA GLU A 220 5.80 -3.48 -8.56
C GLU A 220 6.73 -3.04 -9.70
N ASN A 221 6.35 -3.39 -10.93
CA ASN A 221 7.04 -2.94 -12.13
C ASN A 221 7.04 -1.41 -12.21
N ILE A 222 8.21 -0.82 -12.43
CA ILE A 222 8.38 0.65 -12.45
C ILE A 222 7.57 1.36 -13.55
N LYS A 223 7.07 0.62 -14.55
CA LYS A 223 6.21 1.15 -15.63
C LYS A 223 4.73 1.17 -15.24
N ASN A 224 4.34 0.52 -14.14
CA ASN A 224 2.95 0.55 -13.68
C ASN A 224 2.57 1.99 -13.26
N ARG A 225 1.36 2.45 -13.58
CA ARG A 225 0.87 3.83 -13.36
C ARG A 225 -0.18 3.87 -12.26
N SER A 226 0.15 3.34 -11.10
CA SER A 226 -0.83 3.14 -10.02
C SER A 226 -0.31 3.51 -8.62
N GLY A 227 0.85 4.15 -8.51
CA GLY A 227 1.42 4.50 -7.22
C GLY A 227 1.34 5.98 -6.89
N TYR A 228 1.03 6.28 -5.64
CA TYR A 228 1.04 7.62 -5.07
C TYR A 228 2.45 8.06 -4.66
N VAL A 229 2.60 9.35 -4.39
CA VAL A 229 3.88 10.00 -4.09
C VAL A 229 3.77 10.72 -2.75
N LEU A 230 4.63 10.35 -1.80
CA LEU A 230 4.75 11.03 -0.50
C LEU A 230 6.16 11.61 -0.37
N PRO A 231 6.44 12.82 -0.88
CA PRO A 231 7.78 13.40 -0.81
C PRO A 231 8.28 13.59 0.62
N VAL A 232 9.58 13.43 0.78
CA VAL A 232 10.28 13.60 2.04
C VAL A 232 11.56 14.41 1.84
N ARG A 233 12.00 15.09 2.90
CA ARG A 233 13.33 15.71 2.99
C ARG A 233 13.86 15.64 4.42
N SER A 234 15.15 15.90 4.59
CA SER A 234 15.74 16.04 5.93
C SER A 234 15.29 17.35 6.59
N LEU A 235 15.15 17.33 7.91
CA LEU A 235 15.03 18.55 8.70
C LEU A 235 16.32 19.39 8.53
N LYS A 236 16.17 20.70 8.29
CA LYS A 236 17.29 21.64 8.13
C LYS A 236 17.84 22.07 9.48
#